data_AF-A0A1A8ECT1-F1
#
_entry.id   AF-A0A1A8ECT1-F1
#
_cell.length_a   1.000
_cell.length_b   1.000
_cell.length_c   1.000
_cell.angle_alpha   90.00
_cell.angle_beta   90.00
_cell.angle_gamma   90.00
#
_symmetry.space_group_name_H-M   'P 1'
#
loop_
_entity.id
_entity.type
_entity.pdbx_description
1 polymer ?
#
loop_
_entity_poly.entity_id
_entity_poly.type
_entity_poly.pdbx_seq_one_letter_code
_entity_poly.pdbx_strand_id
1 'polypeptide(L)' 'MAAGLKQALATWDLEESKLVCITTDNAADVILAAELNGWMRLQGFGHRLHLAVERAMK' A
#
# COMPACT_ATOMS: atom_id res chain seq x y z
N MET A 1 -6.52 9.74 2.95
CA MET A 1 -5.34 8.84 2.87
C MET A 1 -4.39 9.20 1.73
N ALA A 2 -4.83 9.34 0.47
CA ALA A 2 -3.98 9.66 -0.69
C ALA A 2 -3.04 10.87 -0.49
N ALA A 3 -3.57 12.03 -0.06
CA ALA A 3 -2.77 13.21 0.25
C ALA A 3 -1.78 12.99 1.40
N GLY A 4 -2.19 12.23 2.43
CA GLY A 4 -1.32 11.89 3.56
C GLY A 4 -0.11 11.04 3.15
N LEU A 5 -0.26 10.15 2.16
CA LEU A 5 0.85 9.38 1.62
C LEU A 5 1.86 10.27 0.88
N LYS A 6 1.40 11.25 0.09
CA LYS A 6 2.28 12.24 -0.56
C LYS A 6 3.00 13.11 0.47
N GLN A 7 2.29 13.52 1.52
CA GLN A 7 2.88 14.26 2.63
C GLN A 7 3.94 13.44 3.38
N ALA A 8 3.74 12.13 3.53
CA ALA A 8 4.74 11.25 4.15
C ALA A 8 6.04 11.19 3.33
N LEU A 9 5.95 11.08 1.99
CA LEU A 9 7.12 11.18 1.12
C LEU A 9 7.83 12.53 1.28
N ALA A 10 7.07 13.63 1.21
CA ALA A 10 7.62 14.98 1.35
C ALA A 10 8.29 15.23 2.71
N THR A 11 7.74 14.66 3.79
CA THR A 11 8.30 14.78 5.14
C THR A 11 9.69 14.13 5.25
N TRP A 12 9.96 13.14 4.40
CA TRP A 12 11.22 12.41 4.36
C TRP A 12 12.13 12.85 3.20
N ASP A 13 11.77 13.94 2.52
CA ASP A 13 12.44 14.43 1.31
C ASP A 13 12.57 13.36 0.21
N LEU A 14 11.58 12.46 0.12
CA LEU A 14 11.52 11.42 -0.89
C LEU A 14 10.80 11.95 -2.13
N GLU A 15 11.46 11.79 -3.28
CA GLU A 15 10.92 12.23 -4.56
C GLU A 15 9.84 11.25 -5.07
N GLU A 16 8.61 11.72 -5.23
CA GLU A 16 7.49 10.89 -5.73
C GLU A 16 7.81 10.26 -7.10
N SER A 17 8.56 10.94 -7.98
CA SER A 17 8.95 10.43 -9.30
C SER A 17 9.84 9.18 -9.25
N LYS A 18 10.53 8.95 -8.12
CA LYS A 18 11.40 7.79 -7.87
C LYS A 18 10.66 6.66 -7.18
N LEU A 19 9.39 6.85 -6.81
CA LEU A 19 8.58 5.81 -6.20
C LEU A 19 8.23 4.74 -7.23
N VAL A 20 8.79 3.54 -7.05
CA VAL A 20 8.51 2.41 -7.94
C VAL A 20 7.21 1.71 -7.56
N CYS A 21 7.02 1.40 -6.27
CA CYS A 21 5.79 0.79 -5.77
C CYS A 21 5.65 0.98 -4.25
N ILE A 22 4.44 0.76 -3.74
CA ILE A 22 4.17 0.59 -2.31
C ILE A 22 3.67 -0.83 -2.01
N THR A 23 4.06 -1.37 -0.85
CA THR A 23 3.53 -2.65 -0.34
C THR A 23 2.58 -2.39 0.82
N THR A 24 1.32 -2.81 0.68
CA THR A 24 0.26 -2.57 1.69
C THR A 24 -0.59 -3.82 1.88
N ASP A 25 -1.43 -3.85 2.92
CA ASP A 25 -2.49 -4.85 3.02
C ASP A 25 -3.58 -4.65 1.94
N ASN A 26 -4.73 -5.31 2.11
CA ASN A 26 -5.87 -5.19 1.19
C ASN A 26 -6.94 -4.20 1.68
N ALA A 27 -6.64 -3.30 2.60
CA ALA A 27 -7.61 -2.31 3.05
C ALA A 27 -8.09 -1.46 1.86
N ALA A 28 -9.41 -1.30 1.72
CA ALA A 28 -9.99 -0.62 0.55
C ALA A 28 -9.48 0.82 0.39
N ASP A 29 -9.33 1.55 1.50
CA ASP A 29 -8.87 2.94 1.50
C ASP A 29 -7.44 3.10 0.98
N VAL A 30 -6.55 2.15 1.28
CA VAL A 30 -5.15 2.21 0.82
C VAL A 30 -5.03 1.80 -0.65
N ILE A 31 -5.87 0.87 -1.10
CA ILE A 31 -5.97 0.51 -2.52
C ILE A 31 -6.41 1.72 -3.34
N LEU A 32 -7.50 2.37 -2.93
CA LEU A 32 -8.02 3.58 -3.59
C LEU A 32 -7.00 4.72 -3.53
N ALA A 33 -6.30 4.90 -2.42
CA ALA A 33 -5.27 5.93 -2.30
C ALA A 33 -4.10 5.72 -3.28
N ALA A 34 -3.66 4.49 -3.49
CA ALA A 34 -2.61 4.16 -4.45
C ALA A 34 -3.08 4.45 -5.89
N GLU A 35 -4.32 4.08 -6.22
CA GLU A 35 -4.93 4.35 -7.54
C GLU A 35 -5.05 5.85 -7.82
N LEU A 36 -5.58 6.63 -6.86
CA LEU A 36 -5.71 8.08 -6.99
C LEU A 36 -4.36 8.80 -7.15
N ASN A 37 -3.30 8.26 -6.55
CA ASN A 37 -1.94 8.79 -6.68
C ASN A 37 -1.22 8.27 -7.94
N GLY A 38 -1.79 7.30 -8.67
CA GLY A 38 -1.14 6.67 -9.83
C GLY A 38 0.03 5.77 -9.45
N TRP A 39 0.04 5.22 -8.25
CA TRP A 39 1.16 4.43 -7.72
C TRP A 39 0.95 2.93 -7.94
N MET A 40 2.02 2.22 -8.30
CA MET A 40 2.00 0.76 -8.31
C MET A 40 1.86 0.23 -6.88
N ARG A 41 0.88 -0.65 -6.64
CA ARG A 41 0.64 -1.28 -5.34
C ARG A 41 0.87 -2.78 -5.42
N LEU A 42 1.68 -3.30 -4.50
CA LEU A 42 1.83 -4.73 -4.25
C LEU A 42 1.16 -5.07 -2.92
N GLN A 43 0.48 -6.22 -2.87
CA GLN A 43 -0.08 -6.70 -1.62
C GLN A 43 1.03 -7.32 -0.75
N GLY A 44 1.11 -6.89 0.52
CA GLY A 44 2.08 -7.36 1.49
C GLY A 44 1.95 -8.87 1.76
N PHE A 45 3.09 -9.55 1.83
CA PHE A 45 3.17 -10.98 2.07
C PHE A 45 2.52 -11.41 3.40
N GLY A 46 2.79 -10.67 4.48
CA GLY A 46 2.27 -11.01 5.81
C GLY A 46 0.74 -11.10 5.86
N HIS A 47 0.04 -10.16 5.23
CA HIS A 47 -1.42 -10.20 5.16
C HIS A 47 -1.93 -11.37 4.31
N ARG A 48 -1.26 -11.64 3.17
CA ARG A 48 -1.61 -12.81 2.34
C ARG A 48 -1.43 -14.12 3.08
N LEU A 49 -0.34 -14.24 3.84
CA LEU A 49 -0.08 -15.42 4.67
C LEU A 49 -1.14 -15.56 5.78
N HIS A 50 -1.46 -14.47 6.48
CA HIS A 50 -2.49 -14.47 7.51
C HIS A 50 -3.84 -14.97 6.96
N LEU A 51 -4.30 -14.42 5.83
CA LEU A 51 -5.53 -14.85 5.18
C LEU A 51 -5.50 -16.31 4.72
N ALA A 52 -4.34 -16.79 4.24
CA ALA A 52 -4.19 -18.18 3.81
C ALA A 52 -4.31 -19.14 5.00
N VAL A 53 -3.68 -18.83 6.14
CA VAL A 53 -3.79 -19.60 7.38
C VAL A 53 -5.22 -19.58 7.90
N GLU A 54 -5.85 -18.40 7.98
CA GLU A 54 -7.23 -18.27 8.45
C GLU A 54 -8.20 -19.11 7.61
N ARG A 55 -8.04 -19.10 6.29
CA ARG A 55 -8.88 -19.89 5.36
C ARG A 55 -8.62 -21.39 5.47
N ALA A 56 -7.39 -21.80 5.72
CA ALA A 56 -7.06 -23.21 5.89
C ALA A 56 -7.57 -23.79 7.23
N MET A 57 -7.81 -22.93 8.21
CA MET A 57 -8.34 -23.30 9.53
C MET A 57 -9.87 -23.24 9.64
N LYS A 58 -10.56 -22.78 8.58
CA LYS A 58 -12.02 -22.83 8.46
C LYS A 58 -12.44 -24.10 7.74
#